data_AF-A0A932CLT7-F1
#
_entry.id   AF-A0A932CLT7-F1
#
_cell.length_a   1.000
_cell.length_b   1.000
_cell.length_c   1.000
_cell.angle_alpha   90.00
_cell.angle_beta   90.00
_cell.angle_gamma   90.00
#
_symmetry.space_group_name_H-M   'P 1'
#
loop_
_entity.id
_entity.type
_entity.pdbx_description
1 polymer ?
#
loop_
_entity_poly.entity_id
_entity_poly.type
_entity_poly.pdbx_seq_one_letter_code
_entity_poly.pdbx_strand_id
1 'polypeptide(L)'
;MRELENEIERAVTLAPAKGAIVLSLLSERVQKGEHLYSLALAQKGNLKTTVDRIERHMIEEALRLCQGNKSRAALSLGLSRVGLQKKMRRMGLTE
;
A
#
# COMPACT_ATOMS: atom_id res chain seq x y z
N MET A 1 9.79 -16.38 -2.77
CA MET A 1 10.95 -16.43 -3.69
C MET A 1 10.54 -16.20 -5.15
N ARG A 2 9.51 -16.91 -5.67
CA ARG A 2 9.03 -16.74 -7.07
C ARG A 2 8.75 -15.31 -7.55
N GLU A 3 8.20 -14.45 -6.69
CA GLU A 3 7.89 -13.06 -7.09
C GLU A 3 9.12 -12.20 -7.34
N LEU A 4 10.21 -12.43 -6.60
CA LEU A 4 11.47 -11.70 -6.81
C LEU A 4 12.17 -12.21 -8.07
N GLU A 5 12.16 -13.53 -8.28
CA GLU A 5 12.72 -14.16 -9.48
C GLU A 5 12.05 -13.60 -10.74
N ASN A 6 10.72 -13.61 -10.79
CA ASN A 6 9.95 -13.05 -11.91
C ASN A 6 10.23 -11.55 -12.13
N GLU A 7 10.44 -10.80 -11.04
CA GLU A 7 10.72 -9.37 -11.09
C GLU A 7 12.12 -9.09 -11.69
N ILE A 8 13.12 -9.87 -11.27
CA ILE A 8 14.49 -9.78 -11.81
C ILE A 8 14.55 -10.26 -13.26
N GLU A 9 13.87 -11.35 -13.59
CA GLU A 9 13.82 -11.89 -14.96
C GLU A 9 13.27 -10.85 -15.95
N ARG A 10 12.16 -10.20 -15.61
CA ARG A 10 11.59 -9.13 -16.44
C ARG A 10 12.54 -7.94 -16.54
N ALA A 11 13.15 -7.52 -15.43
CA ALA A 11 14.08 -6.39 -15.41
C ALA A 11 15.30 -6.64 -16.32
N VAL A 12 15.85 -7.85 -16.29
CA VAL A 12 16.95 -8.29 -17.16
C VAL A 12 16.50 -8.39 -18.62
N THR A 13 15.29 -8.91 -18.88
CA THR A 13 14.73 -9.04 -20.23
C THR A 13 14.51 -7.69 -20.91
N LEU A 14 14.07 -6.68 -20.16
CA LEU A 14 13.79 -5.34 -20.68
C LEU A 14 15.02 -4.41 -20.69
N ALA A 15 16.11 -4.80 -20.03
CA ALA A 15 17.32 -3.99 -19.98
C ALA A 15 18.10 -4.00 -21.30
N PRO A 16 18.70 -2.87 -21.71
CA PRO A 16 19.60 -2.85 -22.86
C PRO A 16 20.81 -3.75 -22.61
N ALA A 17 21.37 -4.36 -23.67
CA ALA A 17 22.45 -5.35 -23.59
C ALA A 17 23.73 -4.89 -22.85
N LYS A 18 23.93 -3.58 -22.66
CA LYS A 18 25.01 -2.98 -21.86
C LYS A 18 24.51 -1.80 -21.01
N GLY A 19 23.22 -1.81 -20.64
CA GLY A 19 22.56 -0.76 -19.88
C GLY A 19 22.44 -1.09 -18.41
N ALA A 20 22.23 -0.06 -17.58
CA ALA A 20 21.80 -0.24 -16.20
C ALA A 20 20.31 -0.60 -16.16
N ILE A 21 19.93 -1.44 -15.20
CA ILE A 21 18.51 -1.63 -14.85
C ILE A 21 18.03 -0.35 -14.18
N VAL A 22 17.05 0.32 -14.79
CA VAL A 22 16.42 1.53 -14.24
C VAL A 22 15.04 1.21 -13.71
N LEU A 23 14.53 2.06 -12.80
CA LEU A 23 13.26 1.84 -12.10
C LEU A 23 12.10 1.57 -13.07
N SER A 24 12.04 2.26 -14.21
CA SER A 24 10.98 2.09 -15.22
C SER A 24 10.92 0.71 -15.88
N LEU A 25 11.93 -0.15 -15.70
CA LEU A 25 11.94 -1.55 -16.15
C LEU A 25 11.33 -2.50 -15.10
N LEU A 26 11.09 -1.99 -13.89
CA LEU A 26 10.44 -2.73 -12.82
C LEU A 26 8.93 -2.81 -13.05
N SER A 27 8.21 -3.72 -12.39
CA SER A 27 6.75 -3.75 -12.47
C SER A 27 6.19 -2.49 -11.81
N GLU A 28 4.99 -2.05 -12.20
CA GLU A 28 4.37 -0.88 -11.57
C GLU A 28 4.31 -0.99 -10.05
N ARG A 29 4.11 -2.19 -9.52
CA ARG A 29 4.10 -2.50 -8.10
C ARG A 29 5.42 -2.13 -7.42
N VAL A 30 6.55 -2.45 -8.05
CA VAL A 30 7.89 -2.15 -7.51
C VAL A 30 8.32 -0.72 -7.83
N GLN A 31 7.96 -0.19 -9.00
CA GLN A 31 8.19 1.21 -9.40
C GLN A 31 7.58 2.21 -8.43
N LYS A 32 6.34 1.95 -8.03
CA LYS A 32 5.63 2.81 -7.07
C LYS A 32 6.21 2.67 -5.66
N GLY A 33 7.10 1.68 -5.45
CA GLY A 33 7.44 1.12 -4.16
C GLY A 33 6.18 0.71 -3.40
N GLU A 34 6.30 -0.01 -2.31
CA GLU A 34 5.29 0.11 -1.26
C GLU A 34 5.47 1.47 -0.53
N HIS A 35 5.54 2.55 -1.30
CA HIS A 35 5.81 3.92 -0.87
C HIS A 35 4.52 4.75 -0.83
N LEU A 36 3.38 4.09 -0.60
CA LEU A 36 2.14 4.77 -0.25
C LEU A 36 2.33 5.66 0.99
N TYR A 37 3.21 5.28 1.92
CA TYR A 37 3.58 6.11 3.08
C TYR A 37 4.40 7.35 2.72
N SER A 38 5.31 7.30 1.73
CA SER A 38 6.08 8.50 1.35
C SER A 38 5.24 9.46 0.52
N LEU A 39 4.37 8.97 -0.36
CA LEU A 39 3.39 9.80 -1.06
C LEU A 39 2.36 10.39 -0.09
N ALA A 40 1.97 9.62 0.94
CA ALA A 40 1.14 10.06 2.06
C ALA A 40 1.82 11.08 2.99
N LEU A 41 3.14 11.29 2.89
CA LEU A 41 3.85 12.33 3.63
C LEU A 41 4.29 13.49 2.72
N ALA A 42 4.42 13.25 1.41
CA ALA A 42 4.91 14.23 0.43
C ALA A 42 3.87 15.31 0.05
N GLN A 43 2.57 15.10 0.28
CA GLN A 43 1.57 16.15 0.03
C GLN A 43 1.51 17.13 1.20
N LYS A 44 1.62 18.43 0.88
CA LYS A 44 1.43 19.54 1.83
C LYS A 44 0.05 19.44 2.48
N GLY A 45 0.02 19.49 3.81
CA GLY A 45 -1.20 19.41 4.62
C GLY A 45 -0.89 19.66 6.09
N ASN A 46 -1.92 19.78 6.92
CA ASN A 46 -1.73 19.83 8.36
C ASN A 46 -1.59 18.41 8.93
N LEU A 47 -1.23 18.30 10.21
CA LEU A 47 -1.06 17.01 10.88
C LEU A 47 -2.31 16.13 10.77
N LYS A 48 -3.50 16.72 10.92
CA LYS A 48 -4.77 16.01 10.87
C LYS A 48 -5.01 15.34 9.51
N THR A 49 -4.85 16.08 8.41
CA THR A 49 -5.05 15.53 7.06
C THR A 49 -4.02 14.47 6.70
N THR A 50 -2.80 14.60 7.22
CA THR A 50 -1.73 13.62 7.02
C THR A 50 -2.03 12.32 7.76
N VAL A 51 -2.42 12.41 9.04
CA VAL A 51 -2.82 11.26 9.85
C VAL A 51 -4.03 10.54 9.24
N ASP A 52 -5.06 11.27 8.80
CA ASP A 52 -6.25 10.65 8.20
C ASP A 52 -5.91 9.87 6.91
N ARG A 53 -4.94 10.36 6.13
CA ARG A 53 -4.48 9.69 4.90
C ARG A 53 -3.67 8.42 5.18
N ILE A 54 -2.76 8.48 6.15
CA ILE A 54 -2.01 7.31 6.61
C ILE A 54 -2.98 6.26 7.17
N GLU A 55 -3.93 6.69 7.99
CA GLU A 55 -4.93 5.82 8.59
C GLU A 55 -5.81 5.13 7.53
N ARG A 56 -6.29 5.87 6.52
CA ARG A 56 -7.04 5.30 5.40
C ARG A 56 -6.24 4.19 4.71
N HIS A 57 -4.99 4.48 4.38
CA HIS A 57 -4.12 3.52 3.70
C HIS A 57 -3.91 2.24 4.52
N MET A 58 -3.61 2.37 5.82
CA MET A 58 -3.44 1.21 6.71
C MET A 58 -4.71 0.35 6.78
N ILE A 59 -5.88 0.97 6.78
CA ILE A 59 -7.16 0.27 6.80
C ILE A 59 -7.40 -0.49 5.49
N GLU A 60 -7.20 0.17 4.34
CA GLU A 60 -7.36 -0.45 3.02
C GLU A 60 -6.42 -1.64 2.84
N GLU A 61 -5.16 -1.50 3.25
CA GLU A 61 -4.16 -2.54 3.16
C GLU A 61 -4.48 -3.72 4.08
N ALA A 62 -4.87 -3.47 5.33
CA ALA A 62 -5.28 -4.52 6.25
C ALA A 62 -6.51 -5.29 5.74
N LEU A 63 -7.46 -4.61 5.11
CA LEU A 63 -8.62 -5.24 4.48
C LEU A 63 -8.20 -6.09 3.29
N ARG A 64 -7.30 -5.60 2.43
CA ARG A 64 -6.77 -6.35 1.28
C ARG A 64 -6.08 -7.64 1.73
N LEU A 65 -5.16 -7.53 2.70
CA LEU A 65 -4.43 -8.69 3.27
C LEU A 65 -5.35 -9.68 3.98
N CYS A 66 -6.41 -9.19 4.62
CA CYS A 66 -7.40 -10.03 5.28
C CYS A 66 -8.56 -10.47 4.37
N GLN A 67 -8.47 -10.24 3.05
CA GLN A 67 -9.52 -10.59 2.07
C GLN A 67 -10.91 -10.06 2.46
N GLY A 68 -10.97 -8.83 2.97
CA GLY A 68 -12.20 -8.17 3.40
C GLY A 68 -12.73 -8.61 4.77
N ASN A 69 -12.06 -9.53 5.48
CA ASN A 69 -12.46 -9.92 6.82
C ASN A 69 -12.19 -8.78 7.83
N LYS A 70 -13.22 -7.96 8.07
CA LYS A 70 -13.17 -6.78 8.95
C LYS A 70 -12.75 -7.11 10.38
N SER A 71 -13.12 -8.28 10.92
CA SER A 71 -12.72 -8.68 12.28
C SER A 71 -11.22 -8.97 12.36
N ARG A 72 -10.67 -9.70 11.37
CA ARG A 72 -9.23 -9.97 11.28
C ARG A 72 -8.43 -8.69 11.01
N ALA A 73 -8.92 -7.83 10.12
CA ALA A 73 -8.29 -6.54 9.83
C ALA A 73 -8.26 -5.62 11.06
N ALA A 74 -9.32 -5.60 11.87
CA ALA A 74 -9.35 -4.82 13.11
C ALA A 74 -8.29 -5.32 14.10
N LEU A 75 -8.20 -6.65 14.29
CA LEU A 75 -7.20 -7.29 15.14
C LEU A 75 -5.77 -6.96 14.68
N SER A 76 -5.47 -7.05 13.39
CA SER A 76 -4.13 -6.73 12.86
C SER A 76 -3.75 -5.26 13.03
N LEU A 77 -4.74 -4.37 13.09
CA LEU A 77 -4.54 -2.93 13.32
C LEU A 77 -4.56 -2.53 14.81
N GLY A 78 -4.75 -3.48 15.73
CA GLY A 78 -4.89 -3.19 17.17
C GLY A 78 -6.17 -2.42 17.50
N LEU A 79 -7.21 -2.53 16.66
CA LEU A 79 -8.49 -1.85 16.83
C LEU A 79 -9.58 -2.84 17.26
N SER A 80 -10.60 -2.33 17.95
CA SER A 80 -11.85 -3.07 18.09
C SER A 80 -12.59 -3.10 16.75
N ARG A 81 -13.41 -4.14 16.51
CA ARG A 81 -14.24 -4.25 15.30
C ARG A 81 -15.15 -3.02 15.11
N VAL A 82 -15.73 -2.51 16.19
CA VAL A 82 -16.59 -1.32 16.18
C VAL A 82 -15.77 -0.06 15.87
N GLY A 83 -14.56 0.05 16.44
CA GLY A 83 -13.63 1.15 16.16
C GLY A 83 -13.21 1.19 14.69
N LEU A 84 -12.91 0.04 14.09
CA LEU A 84 -12.62 -0.06 12.66
C LEU A 84 -13.84 0.37 11.83
N GLN A 85 -15.04 -0.14 12.12
CA GLN A 85 -16.27 0.25 11.40
C GLN A 85 -16.51 1.77 11.45
N LYS A 86 -16.33 2.40 12.61
CA LYS A 86 -16.50 3.86 12.74
C LYS A 86 -15.50 4.62 11.87
N LYS A 87 -14.24 4.18 11.83
CA LYS A 87 -13.20 4.80 10.98
C LYS A 87 -13.50 4.61 9.49
N MET A 88 -13.93 3.41 9.09
CA MET A 88 -14.32 3.11 7.71
C MET A 88 -15.49 4.00 7.23
N ARG A 89 -16.54 4.16 8.04
CA ARG A 89 -17.66 5.06 7.74
C ARG A 89 -17.21 6.51 7.58
N ARG A 90 -16.39 7.00 8.51
CA ARG A 90 -15.82 8.36 8.46
C ARG A 90 -15.03 8.63 7.15
N MET A 91 -14.41 7.59 6.60
CA MET A 91 -13.57 7.68 5.40
C MET A 91 -14.31 7.36 4.10
N GLY A 92 -15.59 6.97 4.16
CA GLY A 92 -16.37 6.56 2.99
C GLY A 92 -16.00 5.17 2.43
N LEU A 93 -15.39 4.30 3.24
CA LEU A 93 -14.96 2.96 2.81
C LEU A 93 -16.06 1.88 2.90
N THR A 94 -17.20 2.22 3.50
CA THR A 94 -18.37 1.35 3.66
C THR A 94 -19.64 2.19 3.63
N GLU A 95 -20.67 1.71 2.94
CA GLU A 95 -22.07 2.01 3.28
C GLU A 95 -22.45 1.33 4.61
#